data_AF-A0A3B0Y4A3-F1
#
_entry.id   AF-A0A3B0Y4A3-F1
#
_cell.length_a   1.000
_cell.length_b   1.000
_cell.length_c   1.000
_cell.angle_alpha   90.00
_cell.angle_beta   90.00
_cell.angle_gamma   90.00
#
_symmetry.space_group_name_H-M   'P 1'
#
loop_
_entity.id
_entity.type
_entity.pdbx_description
1 polymer ?
#
loop_
_entity_poly.entity_id
_entity_poly.type
_entity_poly.pdbx_seq_one_letter_code
_entity_poly.pdbx_strand_id
1 'polypeptide(L)'
;MISLKKEEWVAVNGDNGSLILECSDTPLRHWLLTDNGVEARLNVNQFDIAPEILVRDNKLFIGVEQGIFVLDIDARQVISVIPEVSNVQWIEEGAQKFVAFAAEDEVIVLDNLGNMLWRKNLPDVIEMTNIVDENILITDMSGEEYEMNLTDGNKV
;
A
#
# COMPACT_ATOMS: atom_id res chain seq x y z
N MET A 1 -10.22 26.30 -9.13
CA MET A 1 -9.58 26.48 -7.81
C MET A 1 -10.50 25.82 -6.81
N ILE A 2 -10.20 24.58 -6.40
CA ILE A 2 -11.00 23.84 -5.42
C ILE A 2 -10.38 24.13 -4.06
N SER A 3 -11.18 24.66 -3.13
CA SER A 3 -10.78 24.90 -1.75
C SER A 3 -11.13 23.67 -0.94
N LEU A 4 -10.10 22.93 -0.54
CA LEU A 4 -10.18 21.73 0.26
C LEU A 4 -10.27 22.08 1.76
N LYS A 5 -11.15 21.40 2.51
CA LYS A 5 -11.35 21.57 3.96
C LYS A 5 -10.56 20.51 4.73
N LYS A 6 -10.36 20.79 6.02
CA LYS A 6 -9.53 20.01 6.94
C LYS A 6 -10.00 18.54 6.95
N GLU A 7 -9.05 17.61 6.71
CA GLU A 7 -9.14 16.12 6.68
C GLU A 7 -9.14 15.44 5.29
N GLU A 8 -8.85 16.18 4.22
CA GLU A 8 -8.64 15.62 2.88
C GLU A 8 -7.15 15.26 2.67
N TRP A 9 -6.85 13.98 2.37
CA TRP A 9 -5.51 13.52 2.02
C TRP A 9 -5.36 13.48 0.49
N VAL A 10 -4.42 14.25 -0.04
CA VAL A 10 -4.17 14.31 -1.49
C VAL A 10 -2.86 13.58 -1.79
N ALA A 11 -2.93 12.42 -2.41
CA ALA A 11 -1.77 11.76 -2.97
C ALA A 11 -1.60 12.21 -4.42
N VAL A 12 -0.63 13.07 -4.70
CA VAL A 12 -0.31 13.53 -6.06
C VAL A 12 0.80 12.64 -6.61
N ASN A 13 0.63 12.08 -7.83
CA ASN A 13 1.77 11.56 -8.58
C ASN A 13 2.20 12.55 -9.67
N GLY A 14 3.51 12.80 -9.73
CA GLY A 14 4.16 13.56 -10.79
C GLY A 14 4.09 12.77 -12.09
N ASP A 15 3.11 13.08 -12.94
CA ASP A 15 3.44 13.61 -14.27
C ASP A 15 2.24 13.77 -15.20
N ASN A 16 1.00 13.31 -14.90
CA ASN A 16 -0.22 13.66 -15.67
C ASN A 16 -1.55 13.18 -15.00
N GLY A 17 -1.78 13.50 -13.73
CA GLY A 17 -3.09 13.30 -13.12
C GLY A 17 -3.12 13.47 -11.61
N SER A 18 -4.18 14.07 -11.08
CA SER A 18 -4.37 14.23 -9.62
C SER A 18 -5.18 13.06 -9.07
N LEU A 19 -4.60 12.22 -8.21
CA LEU A 19 -5.34 11.27 -7.38
C LEU A 19 -5.88 12.02 -6.15
N ILE A 20 -7.18 11.94 -5.91
CA ILE A 20 -7.84 12.55 -4.74
C ILE A 20 -8.36 11.41 -3.87
N LEU A 21 -7.87 11.31 -2.64
CA LEU A 21 -8.44 10.39 -1.66
C LEU A 21 -9.24 11.21 -0.64
N GLU A 22 -10.55 11.27 -0.87
CA GLU A 22 -11.45 11.95 0.05
C GLU A 22 -11.80 11.02 1.21
N CYS A 23 -11.39 11.41 2.42
CA CYS A 23 -11.77 10.78 3.68
C CYS A 23 -12.92 11.61 4.28
N SER A 24 -14.06 10.98 4.60
CA SER A 24 -15.16 11.65 5.30
C SER A 24 -15.71 10.79 6.43
N ASP A 25 -16.11 11.40 7.54
CA ASP A 25 -16.52 10.78 8.82
C ASP A 25 -17.71 9.79 8.81
N THR A 26 -18.26 9.46 7.64
CA THR A 26 -19.35 8.49 7.46
C THR A 26 -19.11 7.69 6.17
N PRO A 27 -19.56 6.41 6.10
CA PRO A 27 -18.81 5.30 5.49
C PRO A 27 -17.99 5.71 4.27
N LEU A 28 -16.66 5.57 4.38
CA LEU A 28 -15.70 6.19 3.47
C LEU A 28 -16.02 5.83 2.03
N ARG A 29 -16.06 6.86 1.18
CA ARG A 29 -16.21 6.74 -0.26
C ARG A 29 -14.94 7.29 -0.89
N HIS A 30 -14.11 6.41 -1.42
CA HIS A 30 -12.91 6.85 -2.12
C HIS A 30 -13.21 7.00 -3.61
N TRP A 31 -12.69 8.06 -4.21
CA TRP A 31 -12.88 8.38 -5.63
C TRP A 31 -11.51 8.43 -6.32
N LEU A 32 -11.15 7.40 -7.09
CA LEU A 32 -10.03 7.55 -8.03
C LEU A 32 -10.44 8.52 -9.14
N LEU A 33 -10.06 9.79 -9.07
CA LEU A 33 -10.16 10.72 -10.21
C LEU A 33 -8.87 10.63 -11.04
N THR A 34 -9.00 10.45 -12.35
CA THR A 34 -7.91 10.70 -13.30
C THR A 34 -8.34 11.81 -14.23
N ASP A 35 -7.41 12.44 -14.97
CA ASP A 35 -7.69 13.53 -15.93
C ASP A 35 -8.76 13.15 -16.99
N ASN A 36 -9.09 11.85 -17.10
CA ASN A 36 -10.09 11.28 -17.99
C ASN A 36 -11.41 10.87 -17.27
N GLY A 37 -11.69 11.40 -16.07
CA GLY A 37 -12.96 11.20 -15.36
C GLY A 37 -13.22 9.76 -14.91
N VAL A 38 -12.17 9.02 -14.56
CA VAL A 38 -12.34 7.72 -13.87
C VAL A 38 -12.97 7.97 -12.52
N GLU A 39 -13.78 7.02 -12.07
CA GLU A 39 -14.22 6.89 -10.67
C GLU A 39 -14.06 5.40 -10.31
N ALA A 40 -13.07 5.06 -9.48
CA ALA A 40 -13.04 3.75 -8.81
C ALA A 40 -13.50 3.96 -7.38
N ARG A 41 -14.46 3.13 -6.94
CA ARG A 41 -15.03 3.19 -5.58
C ARG A 41 -14.43 2.08 -4.74
N LEU A 42 -13.69 2.47 -3.71
CA LEU A 42 -13.37 1.58 -2.61
C LEU A 42 -14.22 1.97 -1.40
N ASN A 43 -15.05 1.05 -0.92
CA ASN A 43 -15.78 1.21 0.34
C ASN A 43 -14.94 0.56 1.43
N VAL A 44 -14.35 1.39 2.27
CA VAL A 44 -13.51 1.00 3.39
C VAL A 44 -14.10 1.68 4.64
N ASN A 45 -14.05 1.03 5.79
CA ASN A 45 -14.80 1.49 6.97
C ASN A 45 -13.83 2.11 7.97
N GLN A 46 -13.82 3.44 8.08
CA GLN A 46 -12.92 4.23 8.96
C GLN A 46 -11.42 3.97 8.72
N PHE A 47 -10.61 5.00 8.91
CA PHE A 47 -9.16 4.88 8.92
C PHE A 47 -8.62 5.61 10.13
N ASP A 48 -8.04 4.87 11.05
CA ASP A 48 -7.22 5.47 12.10
C ASP A 48 -5.82 5.83 11.57
N ILE A 49 -5.44 5.26 10.41
CA ILE A 49 -4.12 5.41 9.76
C ILE A 49 -4.28 5.87 8.31
N ALA A 50 -3.48 6.86 7.89
CA ALA A 50 -3.48 7.32 6.50
C ALA A 50 -3.08 6.18 5.54
N PRO A 51 -3.68 6.10 4.33
CA PRO A 51 -3.36 5.05 3.38
C PRO A 51 -1.94 5.21 2.82
N GLU A 52 -1.25 4.08 2.69
CA GLU A 52 0.05 3.97 2.02
C GLU A 52 -0.14 3.68 0.54
N ILE A 53 0.54 4.42 -0.34
CA ILE A 53 0.24 4.39 -1.78
C ILE A 53 1.52 4.35 -2.60
N LEU A 54 1.57 3.43 -3.56
CA LEU A 54 2.61 3.33 -4.57
C LEU A 54 1.99 3.24 -5.96
N VAL A 55 2.45 4.08 -6.90
CA VAL A 55 2.04 4.01 -8.31
C VAL A 55 3.21 3.51 -9.13
N ARG A 56 2.99 2.47 -9.92
CA ARG A 56 4.03 1.84 -10.73
C ARG A 56 3.44 1.11 -11.93
N ASP A 57 4.07 1.21 -13.11
CA ASP A 57 3.75 0.39 -14.29
C ASP A 57 2.24 0.27 -14.59
N ASN A 58 1.51 1.40 -14.55
CA ASN A 58 0.06 1.47 -14.74
C ASN A 58 -0.76 0.68 -13.67
N LYS A 59 -0.20 0.61 -12.46
CA LYS A 59 -0.81 0.01 -11.28
C LYS A 59 -0.76 0.97 -10.12
N LEU A 60 -1.80 0.91 -9.31
CA LEU A 60 -1.93 1.64 -8.05
C LEU A 60 -2.03 0.60 -6.93
N PHE A 61 -1.01 0.56 -6.09
CA PHE A 61 -0.94 -0.26 -4.91
C PHE A 61 -1.34 0.60 -3.72
N ILE A 62 -2.27 0.11 -2.91
CA ILE A 62 -2.82 0.83 -1.76
C ILE A 62 -2.81 -0.10 -0.57
N GLY A 63 -2.06 0.28 0.45
CA GLY A 63 -2.10 -0.28 1.79
C GLY A 63 -3.03 0.54 2.68
N VAL A 64 -3.97 -0.11 3.34
CA VAL A 64 -4.88 0.56 4.26
C VAL A 64 -5.13 -0.30 5.50
N GLU A 65 -5.84 0.24 6.49
CA GLU A 65 -6.13 -0.47 7.75
C GLU A 65 -6.88 -1.80 7.57
N GLN A 66 -7.64 -1.99 6.49
CA GLN A 66 -8.41 -3.22 6.26
C GLN A 66 -7.91 -4.09 5.09
N GLY A 67 -6.74 -3.80 4.55
CA GLY A 67 -6.15 -4.68 3.55
C GLY A 67 -5.21 -3.99 2.57
N ILE A 68 -4.79 -4.77 1.58
CA ILE A 68 -4.05 -4.28 0.43
C ILE A 68 -4.91 -4.39 -0.82
N PHE A 69 -4.90 -3.34 -1.63
CA PHE A 69 -5.63 -3.24 -2.88
C PHE A 69 -4.67 -2.92 -4.01
N VAL A 70 -4.83 -3.62 -5.15
CA VAL A 70 -4.09 -3.32 -6.37
C VAL A 70 -5.08 -3.03 -7.47
N LEU A 71 -4.92 -1.88 -8.10
CA LEU A 71 -5.78 -1.42 -9.19
C LEU A 71 -4.97 -1.31 -10.48
N ASP A 72 -5.60 -1.65 -11.59
CA ASP A 72 -5.13 -1.28 -12.91
C ASP A 72 -5.69 0.10 -13.27
N ILE A 73 -4.80 1.07 -13.53
CA ILE A 73 -5.20 2.47 -13.73
C ILE A 73 -5.89 2.62 -15.10
N ASP A 74 -5.31 2.06 -16.17
CA ASP A 74 -5.91 2.08 -17.51
C ASP A 74 -7.24 1.33 -17.58
N ALA A 75 -7.31 0.13 -17.00
CA ALA A 75 -8.52 -0.70 -17.00
C ALA A 75 -9.56 -0.24 -15.96
N ARG A 76 -9.18 0.67 -15.05
CA ARG A 76 -10.07 1.31 -14.06
C ARG A 76 -10.75 0.30 -13.13
N GLN A 77 -10.03 -0.74 -12.73
CA GLN A 77 -10.58 -1.82 -11.92
C GLN A 77 -9.60 -2.31 -10.87
N VAL A 78 -10.14 -2.81 -9.76
CA VAL A 78 -9.36 -3.58 -8.77
C VAL A 78 -9.00 -4.91 -9.40
N ILE A 79 -7.72 -5.24 -9.44
CA ILE A 79 -7.20 -6.50 -9.99
C ILE A 79 -6.73 -7.47 -8.90
N SER A 80 -6.43 -6.96 -7.70
CA SER A 80 -6.07 -7.79 -6.55
C SER A 80 -6.58 -7.17 -5.25
N VAL A 81 -7.01 -8.03 -4.34
CA VAL A 81 -7.41 -7.69 -2.97
C VAL A 81 -6.78 -8.72 -2.05
N ILE A 82 -6.05 -8.24 -1.06
CA ILE A 82 -5.51 -9.06 0.02
C ILE A 82 -6.22 -8.62 1.28
N PRO A 83 -7.36 -9.27 1.60
CA PRO A 83 -8.08 -8.98 2.84
C PRO A 83 -7.28 -9.53 4.03
N GLU A 84 -7.69 -9.17 5.25
CA GLU A 84 -7.09 -9.70 6.49
C GLU A 84 -5.64 -9.27 6.71
N VAL A 85 -5.29 -8.08 6.19
CA VAL A 85 -4.09 -7.34 6.55
C VAL A 85 -4.56 -6.09 7.30
N SER A 86 -4.06 -5.88 8.51
CA SER A 86 -4.41 -4.72 9.33
C SER A 86 -3.26 -3.71 9.39
N ASN A 87 -3.60 -2.43 9.49
CA ASN A 87 -2.64 -1.36 9.78
C ASN A 87 -1.42 -1.35 8.85
N VAL A 88 -1.65 -1.33 7.53
CA VAL A 88 -0.56 -1.14 6.57
C VAL A 88 0.05 0.24 6.78
N GLN A 89 1.33 0.26 7.14
CA GLN A 89 2.04 1.44 7.61
C GLN A 89 3.26 1.80 6.75
N TRP A 90 3.61 0.92 5.81
CA TRP A 90 4.68 1.17 4.86
C TRP A 90 4.48 0.37 3.57
N ILE A 91 4.87 0.98 2.45
CA ILE A 91 4.91 0.37 1.13
C ILE A 91 6.16 0.84 0.40
N GLU A 92 6.88 -0.08 -0.25
CA GLU A 92 8.04 0.29 -1.06
C GLU A 92 8.25 -0.65 -2.24
N GLU A 93 8.85 -0.10 -3.29
CA GLU A 93 9.31 -0.86 -4.44
C GLU A 93 10.67 -1.51 -4.13
N GLY A 94 10.73 -2.83 -4.29
CA GLY A 94 11.97 -3.59 -4.22
C GLY A 94 12.66 -3.77 -5.57
N ALA A 95 13.87 -4.33 -5.54
CA ALA A 95 14.55 -4.81 -6.73
C ALA A 95 13.68 -5.84 -7.50
N GLN A 96 13.93 -6.01 -8.79
CA GLN A 96 13.22 -6.96 -9.68
C GLN A 96 11.70 -6.73 -9.82
N LYS A 97 11.24 -5.52 -9.51
CA LYS A 97 9.85 -5.08 -9.64
C LYS A 97 8.86 -5.65 -8.61
N PHE A 98 9.34 -6.01 -7.43
CA PHE A 98 8.46 -6.38 -6.33
C PHE A 98 7.89 -5.15 -5.63
N VAL A 99 6.74 -5.31 -4.99
CA VAL A 99 6.17 -4.31 -4.07
C VAL A 99 6.04 -4.95 -2.71
N ALA A 100 6.73 -4.40 -1.73
CA ALA A 100 6.70 -4.86 -0.35
C ALA A 100 5.78 -3.96 0.47
N PHE A 101 5.06 -4.57 1.40
CA PHE A 101 4.21 -3.93 2.38
C PHE A 101 4.61 -4.41 3.76
N ALA A 102 4.59 -3.48 4.71
CA ALA A 102 4.67 -3.81 6.13
C ALA A 102 3.39 -3.33 6.81
N ALA A 103 2.81 -4.22 7.60
CA ALA A 103 1.51 -4.02 8.22
C ALA A 103 1.54 -4.66 9.61
N GLU A 104 1.26 -3.89 10.66
CA GLU A 104 1.31 -4.35 12.06
C GLU A 104 2.48 -5.31 12.38
N ASP A 105 2.26 -6.62 12.38
CA ASP A 105 3.23 -7.68 12.67
C ASP A 105 3.57 -8.56 11.45
N GLU A 106 3.35 -8.09 10.22
CA GLU A 106 3.52 -8.87 9.01
C GLU A 106 4.13 -8.12 7.83
N VAL A 107 4.81 -8.88 6.97
CA VAL A 107 5.33 -8.42 5.68
C VAL A 107 4.70 -9.21 4.56
N ILE A 108 4.22 -8.48 3.56
CA ILE A 108 3.61 -9.02 2.35
C ILE A 108 4.42 -8.52 1.14
N VAL A 109 4.78 -9.42 0.23
CA VAL A 109 5.45 -9.05 -1.02
C VAL A 109 4.65 -9.52 -2.22
N LEU A 110 4.41 -8.59 -3.14
CA LEU A 110 3.67 -8.80 -4.36
C LEU A 110 4.57 -8.68 -5.59
N ASP A 111 4.19 -9.35 -6.66
CA ASP A 111 4.69 -9.02 -7.98
C ASP A 111 4.02 -7.73 -8.52
N ASN A 112 4.52 -7.24 -9.65
CA ASN A 112 4.01 -6.04 -10.30
C ASN A 112 2.58 -6.17 -10.87
N LEU A 113 2.01 -7.38 -10.87
CA LEU A 113 0.62 -7.64 -11.27
C LEU A 113 -0.31 -7.70 -10.05
N GLY A 114 0.23 -7.56 -8.83
CA GLY A 114 -0.51 -7.65 -7.58
C GLY A 114 -0.75 -9.08 -7.10
N ASN A 115 -0.03 -10.08 -7.65
CA ASN A 115 -0.07 -11.44 -7.12
C ASN A 115 0.84 -11.52 -5.90
N MET A 116 0.35 -12.16 -4.84
CA MET A 116 1.16 -12.41 -3.64
C MET A 116 2.25 -13.45 -3.95
N LEU A 117 3.50 -13.06 -3.73
CA LEU A 117 4.66 -13.95 -3.82
C LEU A 117 4.85 -14.68 -2.50
N TRP A 118 4.87 -13.93 -1.39
CA TRP A 118 4.97 -14.50 -0.06
C TRP A 118 4.43 -13.54 1.01
N ARG A 119 4.15 -14.11 2.19
CA ARG A 119 3.70 -13.44 3.40
C ARG A 119 4.45 -14.03 4.60
N LYS A 120 4.88 -13.18 5.53
CA LYS A 120 5.55 -13.59 6.77
C LYS A 120 4.99 -12.81 7.95
N ASN A 121 4.59 -13.53 8.98
CA ASN A 121 4.27 -12.95 10.28
C ASN A 121 5.54 -12.91 11.11
N LEU A 122 5.69 -11.83 11.85
CA LEU A 122 6.74 -11.60 12.83
C LEU A 122 6.19 -11.84 14.24
N PRO A 123 7.07 -12.06 15.23
CA PRO A 123 6.65 -12.28 16.61
C PRO A 123 6.07 -11.03 17.30
N ASP A 124 6.38 -9.84 16.77
CA ASP A 124 6.01 -8.54 17.36
C ASP A 124 5.76 -7.50 16.25
N VAL A 125 5.18 -6.36 16.66
CA VAL A 125 4.82 -5.25 15.77
C VAL A 125 6.08 -4.64 15.14
N ILE A 126 6.01 -4.38 13.84
CA ILE A 126 7.03 -3.73 13.04
C ILE A 126 7.12 -2.26 13.44
N GLU A 127 8.31 -1.81 13.80
CA GLU A 127 8.61 -0.39 14.09
C GLU A 127 9.18 0.31 12.85
N MET A 128 10.13 -0.35 12.17
CA MET A 128 10.84 0.22 11.04
C MET A 128 11.05 -0.80 9.93
N THR A 129 11.00 -0.31 8.69
CA THR A 129 11.32 -1.10 7.49
C THR A 129 12.16 -0.31 6.52
N ASN A 130 13.02 -1.02 5.79
CA ASN A 130 13.83 -0.45 4.73
C ASN A 130 14.20 -1.53 3.72
N ILE A 131 14.39 -1.16 2.45
CA ILE A 131 14.91 -2.07 1.42
C ILE A 131 16.38 -1.75 1.17
N VAL A 132 17.22 -2.79 1.21
CA VAL A 132 18.64 -2.70 0.85
C VAL A 132 18.93 -3.82 -0.15
N ASP A 133 19.29 -3.43 -1.37
CA ASP A 133 19.52 -4.33 -2.50
C ASP A 133 18.32 -5.27 -2.77
N GLU A 134 18.49 -6.57 -2.54
CA GLU A 134 17.45 -7.61 -2.73
C GLU A 134 16.80 -8.04 -1.42
N ASN A 135 17.06 -7.34 -0.32
CA ASN A 135 16.59 -7.71 1.00
C ASN A 135 15.72 -6.60 1.62
N ILE A 136 14.77 -7.03 2.44
CA ILE A 136 14.05 -6.15 3.37
C ILE A 136 14.67 -6.28 4.75
N LEU A 137 14.98 -5.13 5.34
CA LEU A 137 15.41 -4.98 6.73
C LEU A 137 14.23 -4.51 7.55
N ILE A 138 13.96 -5.20 8.65
CA ILE A 138 12.82 -4.95 9.52
C ILE A 138 13.34 -4.88 10.96
N THR A 139 12.89 -3.89 11.71
CA THR A 139 13.10 -3.81 13.15
C THR A 139 11.73 -3.83 13.82
N ASP A 140 11.52 -4.73 14.78
CA ASP A 140 10.30 -4.77 15.58
C ASP A 140 10.38 -3.86 16.82
N MET A 141 9.24 -3.63 17.48
CA MET A 141 9.11 -2.80 18.67
C MET A 141 9.90 -3.33 19.89
N SER A 142 10.31 -4.60 19.87
CA SER A 142 11.21 -5.19 20.87
C SER A 142 12.69 -4.91 20.57
N GLY A 143 13.00 -4.34 19.39
CA GLY A 143 14.34 -4.04 18.91
C GLY A 143 15.04 -5.22 18.24
N GLU A 144 14.31 -6.30 17.92
CA GLU A 144 14.86 -7.41 17.15
C GLU A 144 14.88 -7.06 15.65
N GLU A 145 15.96 -7.47 14.99
CA GLU A 145 16.19 -7.19 13.57
C GLU A 145 16.01 -8.45 12.72
N TYR A 146 15.31 -8.27 11.59
CA TYR A 146 15.08 -9.31 10.60
C TYR A 146 15.56 -8.82 9.23
N GLU A 147 16.35 -9.66 8.58
CA GLU A 147 16.72 -9.49 7.18
C GLU A 147 16.13 -10.65 6.39
N MET A 148 15.35 -10.34 5.35
CA MET A 148 14.70 -11.34 4.50
C MET A 148 14.92 -11.02 3.03
N ASN A 149 15.14 -12.05 2.22
CA ASN A 149 15.24 -11.88 0.78
C ASN A 149 13.87 -11.57 0.16
N LEU A 150 13.80 -10.53 -0.68
CA LEU A 150 12.56 -10.09 -1.32
C LEU A 150 11.99 -11.11 -2.30
N THR A 151 12.80 -12.01 -2.84
CA THR A 151 12.37 -12.99 -3.85
C THR A 151 11.59 -14.15 -3.20
N ASP A 152 12.05 -14.65 -2.06
CA ASP A 152 11.53 -15.90 -1.47
C ASP A 152 11.13 -15.79 0.01
N GLY A 153 11.38 -14.66 0.66
CA GLY A 153 11.06 -14.42 2.06
C GLY A 153 11.89 -15.26 3.04
N ASN A 154 13.00 -15.86 2.59
CA ASN A 154 13.91 -16.58 3.47
C ASN A 154 14.80 -15.60 4.23
N LYS A 155 15.09 -15.95 5.49
CA LYS A 155 16.02 -15.20 6.33
C LYS A 155 17.44 -15.32 5.75
N VAL A 156 18.16 -14.19 5.75
CA VAL A 156 19.57 -14.11 5.36
C VAL A 156 20.49 -14.39 6.54
#